data_AF-A0A7V6NL16-F1
#
_entry.id   AF-A0A7V6NL16-F1
#
_cell.length_a   1.000
_cell.length_b   1.000
_cell.length_c   1.000
_cell.angle_alpha   90.00
_cell.angle_beta   90.00
_cell.angle_gamma   90.00
#
_symmetry.space_group_name_H-M   'P 1'
#
loop_
_entity.id
_entity.type
_entity.pdbx_description
1 polymer ?
#
loop_
_entity_poly.entity_id
_entity_poly.type
_entity_poly.pdbx_seq_one_letter_code
_entity_poly.pdbx_strand_id
1 'polypeptide(L)'
;MKKIKGQFAIAIVSIFLGIILALQFKTVTKTVGEGILPTQRAQQLAIELKKAQEERDAALKALNEAENKIAQYERGEADNNVYVENLYNDLEKYRALAGYVDLQGPGVIIEIYDPPVDVQYGIEYSIVDDIDLILQTISVLNAAQAEAISINDQRYTAYTEIVRAGDHIEVNGVSINSPIVIKAIGDPETLESALSIKRGIVWTLRFYDYTVNLIKDDNIVIPKYRKLIEFVYSQPVKEQVN
;
A
#
# COMPACT_ATOMS: atom_id res chain seq x y z
N MET A 1 -58.57 47.10 -23.40
CA MET A 1 -58.37 45.64 -23.33
C MET A 1 -56.92 45.14 -23.42
N LYS A 2 -55.91 45.98 -23.76
CA LYS A 2 -54.49 45.52 -23.84
C LYS A 2 -53.77 45.32 -22.49
N LYS A 3 -54.12 46.09 -21.43
CA LYS A 3 -53.48 45.97 -20.11
C LYS A 3 -53.79 44.65 -19.37
N ILE A 4 -55.02 44.14 -19.50
CA ILE A 4 -55.46 42.88 -18.86
C ILE A 4 -54.76 41.66 -19.48
N LYS A 5 -54.52 41.68 -20.80
CA LYS A 5 -53.79 40.60 -21.51
C LYS A 5 -52.31 40.52 -21.08
N GLY A 6 -51.67 41.66 -20.82
CA GLY A 6 -50.28 41.70 -20.32
C GLY A 6 -50.14 41.20 -18.88
N GLN A 7 -51.07 41.54 -17.99
CA GLN A 7 -51.10 41.01 -16.62
C GLN A 7 -51.33 39.49 -16.58
N PHE A 8 -52.19 38.96 -17.46
CA PHE A 8 -52.42 37.52 -17.57
C PHE A 8 -51.17 36.77 -18.07
N ALA A 9 -50.43 37.34 -19.03
CA ALA A 9 -49.19 36.75 -19.52
C ALA A 9 -48.11 36.68 -18.42
N ILE A 10 -47.98 37.74 -17.63
CA ILE A 10 -47.04 37.76 -16.49
C ILE A 10 -47.42 36.71 -15.45
N ALA A 11 -48.71 36.60 -15.09
CA ALA A 11 -49.16 35.59 -14.13
C ALA A 11 -48.84 34.16 -14.57
N ILE A 12 -49.03 33.86 -15.86
CA ILE A 12 -48.69 32.55 -16.44
C ILE A 12 -47.19 32.29 -16.37
N VAL A 13 -46.35 33.26 -16.75
CA VAL A 13 -44.89 33.12 -16.71
C VAL A 13 -44.40 32.91 -15.27
N SER A 14 -44.95 33.62 -14.30
CA SER A 14 -44.63 33.45 -12.87
C SER A 14 -44.97 32.05 -12.36
N ILE A 15 -46.11 31.49 -12.79
CA ILE A 15 -46.53 30.13 -12.44
C ILE A 15 -45.56 29.10 -13.04
N PHE A 16 -45.20 29.24 -14.32
CA PHE A 16 -44.22 28.36 -14.95
C PHE A 16 -42.84 28.46 -14.29
N LEU A 17 -42.38 29.66 -13.96
CA LEU A 17 -41.13 29.87 -13.23
C LEU A 17 -41.16 29.22 -11.84
N GLY A 18 -42.27 29.37 -11.11
CA GLY A 18 -42.47 28.73 -9.81
C GLY A 18 -42.46 27.20 -9.90
N ILE A 19 -43.08 26.63 -10.94
CA ILE A 19 -43.07 25.18 -11.19
C ILE A 19 -41.65 24.71 -11.52
N ILE A 20 -40.92 25.42 -12.38
CA ILE A 20 -39.54 25.08 -12.74
C ILE A 20 -38.64 25.13 -11.51
N LEU A 21 -38.73 26.18 -10.69
CA LEU A 21 -37.97 26.29 -9.45
C LEU A 21 -38.33 25.19 -8.46
N ALA A 22 -39.62 24.87 -8.29
CA ALA A 22 -40.04 23.78 -7.42
C ALA A 22 -39.54 22.40 -7.89
N LEU A 23 -39.58 22.16 -9.21
CA LEU A 23 -39.03 20.94 -9.81
C LEU A 23 -37.51 20.89 -9.66
N GLN A 24 -36.81 22.01 -9.85
CA GLN A 24 -35.37 22.09 -9.70
C GLN A 24 -34.96 21.89 -8.24
N PHE A 25 -35.64 22.51 -7.29
CA PHE A 25 -35.43 22.27 -5.86
C PHE A 25 -35.68 20.81 -5.49
N LYS A 26 -36.79 20.22 -5.95
CA LYS A 26 -37.14 18.81 -5.67
C LYS A 26 -36.21 17.81 -6.35
N THR A 27 -35.68 18.16 -7.52
CA THR A 27 -34.74 17.31 -8.26
C THR A 27 -33.36 17.40 -7.64
N VAL A 28 -32.85 18.61 -7.35
CA VAL A 28 -31.56 18.77 -6.65
C VAL A 28 -31.59 18.09 -5.28
N THR A 29 -32.68 18.17 -4.51
CA THR A 29 -32.78 17.44 -3.24
C THR A 29 -32.89 15.92 -3.42
N LYS A 30 -33.48 15.42 -4.51
CA LYS A 30 -33.55 13.97 -4.78
C LYS A 30 -32.29 13.39 -5.39
N THR A 31 -31.57 14.15 -6.22
CA THR A 31 -30.34 13.73 -6.89
C THR A 31 -29.11 13.90 -5.99
N VAL A 32 -29.16 14.86 -5.05
CA VAL A 32 -28.06 15.14 -4.09
C VAL A 32 -28.36 14.57 -2.68
N GLY A 33 -29.60 14.12 -2.42
CA GLY A 33 -30.04 13.63 -1.10
C GLY A 33 -30.60 14.75 -0.22
N GLU A 34 -31.56 14.41 0.65
CA GLU A 34 -32.16 15.36 1.59
C GLU A 34 -31.10 16.01 2.49
N GLY A 35 -30.94 17.34 2.40
CA GLY A 35 -30.50 18.16 3.52
C GLY A 35 -29.06 18.04 4.01
N ILE A 36 -28.14 17.41 3.27
CA ILE A 36 -26.70 17.40 3.61
C ILE A 36 -25.89 18.09 2.51
N LEU A 37 -25.33 19.25 2.84
CA LEU A 37 -24.33 19.91 2.00
C LEU A 37 -23.20 18.91 1.70
N PRO A 38 -22.60 18.88 0.50
CA PRO A 38 -21.45 18.02 0.18
C PRO A 38 -20.33 18.11 1.24
N THR A 39 -20.19 19.28 1.87
CA THR A 39 -19.26 19.54 2.98
C THR A 39 -19.55 18.75 4.24
N GLN A 40 -20.83 18.53 4.61
CA GLN A 40 -21.19 17.76 5.80
C GLN A 40 -20.93 16.26 5.60
N ARG A 41 -21.16 15.74 4.40
CA ARG A 41 -20.84 14.34 4.06
C ARG A 41 -19.34 14.09 4.05
N ALA A 42 -18.56 15.01 3.46
CA ALA A 42 -17.11 14.96 3.52
C ALA A 42 -16.58 15.01 4.97
N GLN A 43 -17.18 15.84 5.83
CA GLN A 43 -16.85 15.89 7.26
C GLN A 43 -17.19 14.58 7.98
N GLN A 44 -18.34 13.97 7.70
CA GLN A 44 -18.71 12.67 8.27
C GLN A 44 -17.74 11.57 7.86
N LEU A 45 -17.39 11.48 6.57
CA LEU A 45 -16.39 10.53 6.08
C LEU A 45 -15.02 10.78 6.73
N ALA A 46 -14.61 12.03 6.90
CA ALA A 46 -13.35 12.35 7.57
C ALA A 46 -13.35 11.91 9.04
N ILE A 47 -14.48 12.04 9.75
CA ILE A 47 -14.64 11.57 11.13
C ILE A 47 -14.60 10.03 11.17
N GLU A 48 -15.30 9.36 10.26
CA GLU A 48 -15.31 7.90 10.17
C GLU A 48 -13.92 7.34 9.85
N LEU A 49 -13.22 7.94 8.88
CA LEU A 49 -11.84 7.60 8.55
C LEU A 49 -10.91 7.81 9.73
N LYS A 50 -11.03 8.93 10.44
CA LYS A 50 -10.23 9.20 11.64
C LYS A 50 -10.52 8.16 12.73
N LYS A 51 -11.78 7.82 12.96
CA LYS A 51 -12.16 6.79 13.94
C LYS A 51 -11.59 5.42 13.56
N ALA A 52 -11.70 5.02 12.29
CA ALA A 52 -11.13 3.77 11.80
C ALA A 52 -9.60 3.75 11.92
N GLN A 53 -8.93 4.88 11.70
CA GLN A 53 -7.48 5.04 11.93
C GLN A 53 -7.13 4.89 13.41
N GLU A 54 -7.87 5.55 14.32
CA GLU A 54 -7.67 5.43 15.76
C GLU A 54 -7.88 3.99 16.26
N GLU A 55 -8.91 3.30 15.77
CA GLU A 55 -9.17 1.89 16.08
C GLU A 55 -8.04 0.98 15.56
N ARG A 56 -7.58 1.21 14.32
CA ARG A 56 -6.46 0.48 13.73
C ARG A 56 -5.16 0.70 14.52
N ASP A 57 -4.85 1.93 14.89
CA ASP A 57 -3.64 2.25 15.65
C ASP A 57 -3.70 1.67 17.08
N ALA A 58 -4.88 1.67 17.71
CA ALA A 58 -5.10 1.01 19.00
C ALA A 58 -4.92 -0.52 18.91
N ALA A 59 -5.44 -1.15 17.85
CA ALA A 59 -5.26 -2.58 17.59
C ALA A 59 -3.79 -2.93 17.34
N LEU A 60 -3.06 -2.12 16.55
CA LEU A 60 -1.62 -2.30 16.34
C LEU A 60 -0.82 -2.18 17.64
N LYS A 61 -1.18 -1.23 18.50
CA LYS A 61 -0.55 -1.09 19.82
C LYS A 61 -0.79 -2.32 20.70
N ALA A 62 -2.02 -2.82 20.76
CA ALA A 62 -2.35 -4.03 21.52
C ALA A 62 -1.61 -5.27 20.99
N LEU A 63 -1.48 -5.39 19.66
CA LEU A 63 -0.71 -6.45 19.01
C LEU A 63 0.77 -6.39 19.44
N ASN A 64 1.39 -5.22 19.32
CA ASN A 64 2.79 -5.02 19.73
C ASN A 64 2.99 -5.31 21.24
N GLU A 65 2.04 -4.93 22.10
CA GLU A 65 2.08 -5.25 23.54
C GLU A 65 1.99 -6.76 23.80
N ALA A 66 1.15 -7.49 23.06
CA ALA A 66 1.02 -8.94 23.17
C ALA A 66 2.30 -9.64 22.69
N GLU A 67 2.86 -9.23 21.56
CA GLU A 67 4.12 -9.76 21.02
C GLU A 67 5.29 -9.51 21.97
N ASN A 68 5.38 -8.31 22.56
CA ASN A 68 6.40 -8.00 23.56
C ASN A 68 6.28 -8.88 24.81
N LYS A 69 5.06 -9.20 25.26
CA LYS A 69 4.84 -10.14 26.37
C LYS A 69 5.29 -11.55 26.00
N ILE A 70 4.98 -12.01 24.79
CA ILE A 70 5.44 -13.32 24.29
C ILE A 70 6.98 -13.36 24.30
N ALA A 71 7.63 -12.34 23.74
CA ALA A 71 9.09 -12.25 23.74
C ALA A 71 9.70 -12.23 25.15
N GLN A 72 9.04 -11.57 26.11
CA GLN A 72 9.46 -11.58 27.52
C GLN A 72 9.34 -12.97 28.16
N TYR A 73 8.27 -13.71 27.88
CA TYR A 73 8.12 -15.07 28.38
C TYR A 73 9.14 -16.02 27.75
N GLU A 74 9.36 -15.92 26.44
CA GLU A 74 10.37 -16.70 25.73
C GLU A 74 11.80 -16.44 26.27
N ARG A 75 12.14 -15.20 26.61
CA ARG A 75 13.45 -14.87 27.23
C ARG A 75 13.56 -15.21 28.71
N GLY A 76 12.49 -15.06 29.49
CA GLY A 76 12.50 -15.34 30.93
C GLY A 76 12.79 -16.81 31.25
N GLU A 77 12.46 -17.73 30.34
CA GLU A 77 12.87 -19.15 30.43
C GLU A 77 14.32 -19.39 29.97
N ALA A 78 14.87 -18.50 29.14
CA ALA A 78 16.23 -18.59 28.59
C ALA A 78 17.34 -18.24 29.59
N ASP A 79 17.10 -17.27 30.49
CA ASP A 79 18.13 -16.76 31.43
C ASP A 79 18.67 -17.82 32.42
N ASN A 80 17.99 -18.96 32.57
CA ASN A 80 18.42 -20.03 33.48
C ASN A 80 19.12 -21.21 32.79
N ASN A 81 19.22 -21.22 31.45
CA ASN A 81 19.77 -22.35 30.70
C ASN A 81 20.28 -21.95 29.31
N VAL A 82 21.59 -22.10 29.07
CA VAL A 82 22.27 -21.86 27.77
C VAL A 82 21.61 -22.61 26.61
N TYR A 83 20.98 -23.76 26.86
CA TYR A 83 20.22 -24.49 25.85
C TYR A 83 18.98 -23.72 25.37
N VAL A 84 18.25 -23.08 26.30
CA VAL A 84 17.03 -22.33 25.99
C VAL A 84 17.37 -21.00 25.30
N GLU A 85 18.48 -20.37 25.66
CA GLU A 85 19.01 -19.20 24.95
C GLU A 85 19.34 -19.51 23.49
N ASN A 86 20.03 -20.62 23.22
CA ASN A 86 20.31 -21.04 21.85
C ASN A 86 19.02 -21.31 21.05
N LEU A 87 18.04 -21.96 21.66
CA LEU A 87 16.74 -22.22 21.02
C LEU A 87 15.98 -20.93 20.70
N TYR A 88 16.06 -19.92 21.58
CA TYR A 88 15.48 -18.60 21.33
C TYR A 88 16.19 -17.86 20.18
N ASN A 89 17.52 -17.90 20.14
CA ASN A 89 18.28 -17.30 19.04
C ASN A 89 17.98 -17.98 17.70
N ASP A 90 17.84 -19.30 17.67
CA ASP A 90 17.39 -20.04 16.49
C ASP A 90 15.97 -19.62 16.08
N LEU A 91 15.05 -19.48 17.03
CA LEU A 91 13.69 -19.02 16.76
C LEU A 91 13.66 -17.62 16.12
N GLU A 92 14.39 -16.66 16.68
CA GLU A 92 14.48 -15.30 16.13
C GLU A 92 15.12 -15.29 14.75
N LYS A 93 16.17 -16.09 14.53
CA LYS A 93 16.78 -16.28 13.21
C LYS A 93 15.77 -16.80 12.20
N TYR A 94 14.98 -17.82 12.54
CA TYR A 94 13.96 -18.35 11.63
C TYR A 94 12.79 -17.37 11.42
N ARG A 95 12.39 -16.59 12.44
CA ARG A 95 11.42 -15.51 12.29
C ARG A 95 11.92 -14.44 11.31
N ALA A 96 13.20 -14.07 11.38
CA ALA A 96 13.82 -13.13 10.44
C ALA A 96 13.80 -13.65 9.00
N LEU A 97 14.21 -14.92 8.80
CA LEU A 97 14.20 -15.58 7.50
C LEU A 97 12.78 -15.72 6.93
N ALA A 98 11.79 -16.02 7.77
CA ALA A 98 10.40 -16.11 7.37
C ALA A 98 9.74 -14.73 7.16
N GLY A 99 10.41 -13.64 7.55
CA GLY A 99 9.92 -12.27 7.40
C GLY A 99 8.99 -11.78 8.50
N TYR A 100 8.94 -12.44 9.66
CA TYR A 100 8.04 -12.11 10.79
C TYR A 100 8.62 -11.12 11.81
N VAL A 101 9.81 -10.58 11.57
CA VAL A 101 10.40 -9.50 12.35
C VAL A 101 10.81 -8.33 11.45
N ASP A 102 10.76 -7.14 12.03
CA ASP A 102 11.25 -5.92 11.40
C ASP A 102 12.77 -6.05 11.23
N LEU A 103 13.28 -5.64 10.07
CA LEU A 103 14.71 -5.67 9.78
C LEU A 103 15.21 -4.25 9.49
N GLN A 104 16.45 -4.00 9.88
CA GLN A 104 17.11 -2.73 9.70
C GLN A 104 18.53 -2.98 9.19
N GLY A 105 18.96 -2.21 8.19
CA GLY A 105 20.30 -2.32 7.64
C GLY A 105 20.54 -1.41 6.45
N PRO A 106 21.77 -1.43 5.90
CA PRO A 106 22.10 -0.68 4.70
C PRO A 106 21.40 -1.27 3.47
N GLY A 107 21.21 -0.46 2.44
CA GLY A 107 20.74 -0.94 1.15
C GLY A 107 20.32 0.16 0.19
N VAL A 108 19.26 -0.09 -0.58
CA VAL A 108 18.74 0.83 -1.60
C VAL A 108 17.24 1.05 -1.50
N ILE A 109 16.81 2.25 -1.88
CA ILE A 109 15.43 2.65 -2.08
C ILE A 109 15.27 3.02 -3.55
N ILE A 110 14.37 2.34 -4.27
CA ILE A 110 13.96 2.69 -5.62
C ILE A 110 12.53 3.23 -5.59
N GLU A 111 12.36 4.46 -6.02
CA GLU A 111 11.06 5.11 -6.17
C GLU A 111 10.75 5.22 -7.66
N ILE A 112 9.59 4.71 -8.06
CA ILE A 112 9.11 4.71 -9.44
C ILE A 112 7.83 5.53 -9.48
N TYR A 113 7.89 6.65 -10.19
CA TYR A 113 6.77 7.55 -10.41
C TYR A 113 6.23 7.36 -11.83
N ASP A 114 4.93 7.63 -11.97
CA ASP A 114 4.27 7.59 -13.27
C ASP A 114 4.88 8.61 -14.23
N PRO A 115 4.83 8.33 -15.54
CA PRO A 115 5.25 9.28 -16.56
C PRO A 115 4.45 10.57 -16.43
N PRO A 116 5.02 11.73 -16.79
CA PRO A 116 4.27 12.97 -16.83
C PRO A 116 3.09 12.82 -17.80
N VAL A 117 1.89 13.21 -17.35
CA VAL A 117 0.67 13.12 -18.15
C VAL A 117 0.83 13.92 -19.44
N ASP A 118 0.69 13.25 -20.59
CA ASP A 118 0.62 13.94 -21.88
C ASP A 118 -0.76 14.59 -22.04
N VAL A 119 -0.82 15.86 -21.66
CA VAL A 119 -2.03 16.71 -21.71
C VAL A 119 -2.60 16.82 -23.12
N GLN A 120 -1.82 16.50 -24.15
CA GLN A 120 -2.21 16.65 -25.55
C GLN A 120 -3.04 15.46 -26.07
N TYR A 121 -2.79 14.25 -25.55
CA TYR A 121 -3.51 13.03 -25.95
C TYR A 121 -4.43 12.48 -24.85
N GLY A 122 -4.29 12.95 -23.61
CA GLY A 122 -5.14 12.51 -22.48
C GLY A 122 -4.97 11.03 -22.13
N ILE A 123 -3.85 10.43 -22.51
CA ILE A 123 -3.50 9.05 -22.18
C ILE A 123 -2.68 9.08 -20.89
N GLU A 124 -3.23 8.50 -19.84
CA GLU A 124 -2.57 8.32 -18.55
C GLU A 124 -1.94 6.92 -18.54
N TYR A 125 -0.61 6.88 -18.52
CA TYR A 125 0.15 5.65 -18.30
C TYR A 125 0.53 5.59 -16.83
N SER A 126 0.43 4.41 -16.22
CA SER A 126 0.82 4.24 -14.83
C SER A 126 1.63 2.96 -14.65
N ILE A 127 2.58 2.99 -13.73
CA ILE A 127 3.43 1.82 -13.41
C ILE A 127 2.60 0.61 -12.95
N VAL A 128 1.38 0.85 -12.48
CA VAL A 128 0.41 -0.21 -12.11
C VAL A 128 -0.05 -1.04 -13.31
N ASP A 129 0.00 -0.49 -14.52
CA ASP A 129 -0.29 -1.21 -15.76
C ASP A 129 0.86 -2.14 -16.16
N ASP A 130 2.10 -1.77 -15.81
CA ASP A 130 3.35 -2.48 -16.12
C ASP A 130 3.88 -3.26 -14.90
N ILE A 131 3.01 -4.07 -14.27
CA ILE A 131 3.35 -4.91 -13.10
C ILE A 131 4.60 -5.79 -13.32
N ASP A 132 4.86 -6.21 -14.57
CA ASP A 132 6.04 -7.00 -14.94
C ASP A 132 7.36 -6.26 -14.64
N LEU A 133 7.39 -4.93 -14.76
CA LEU A 133 8.57 -4.14 -14.43
C LEU A 133 8.83 -4.12 -12.91
N ILE A 134 7.78 -4.11 -12.10
CA ILE A 134 7.87 -4.23 -10.64
C ILE A 134 8.43 -5.62 -10.28
N LEU A 135 7.87 -6.69 -10.85
CA LEU A 135 8.33 -8.06 -10.63
C LEU A 135 9.77 -8.27 -11.08
N GLN A 136 10.16 -7.71 -12.22
CA GLN A 136 11.54 -7.76 -12.70
C GLN A 136 12.50 -7.02 -11.79
N THR A 137 12.09 -5.87 -11.23
CA THR A 137 12.90 -5.13 -10.23
C THR A 137 13.18 -5.98 -9.00
N ILE A 138 12.15 -6.65 -8.47
CA ILE A 138 12.28 -7.58 -7.34
C ILE A 138 13.20 -8.76 -7.70
N SER A 139 13.06 -9.30 -8.91
CA SER A 139 13.92 -10.38 -9.40
C SER A 139 15.39 -9.98 -9.47
N VAL A 140 15.70 -8.75 -9.93
CA VAL A 140 17.07 -8.21 -9.94
C VAL A 140 17.62 -8.06 -8.52
N LEU A 141 16.82 -7.55 -7.58
CA LEU A 141 17.21 -7.43 -6.17
C LEU A 141 17.50 -8.79 -5.53
N ASN A 142 16.66 -9.80 -5.79
CA ASN A 142 16.88 -11.18 -5.35
C ASN A 142 18.19 -11.74 -5.93
N ALA A 143 18.45 -11.52 -7.22
CA ALA A 143 19.67 -11.97 -7.88
C ALA A 143 20.93 -11.27 -7.33
N ALA A 144 20.78 -10.03 -6.85
CA ALA A 144 21.81 -9.26 -6.17
C ALA A 144 21.92 -9.57 -4.66
N GLN A 145 21.26 -10.64 -4.19
CA GLN A 145 21.30 -11.11 -2.80
C GLN A 145 20.77 -10.11 -1.77
N ALA A 146 19.71 -9.36 -2.11
CA ALA A 146 18.98 -8.60 -1.10
C ALA A 146 18.50 -9.53 0.02
N GLU A 147 18.78 -9.16 1.27
CA GLU A 147 18.42 -9.92 2.47
C GLU A 147 16.95 -9.74 2.84
N ALA A 148 16.39 -8.58 2.53
CA ALA A 148 14.98 -8.27 2.71
C ALA A 148 14.53 -7.23 1.69
N ILE A 149 13.27 -7.34 1.25
CA ILE A 149 12.66 -6.42 0.28
C ILE A 149 11.27 -6.01 0.82
N SER A 150 10.88 -4.75 0.61
CA SER A 150 9.49 -4.30 0.77
C SER A 150 9.01 -3.48 -0.42
N ILE A 151 7.70 -3.50 -0.65
CA ILE A 151 7.00 -2.69 -1.65
C ILE A 151 5.99 -1.83 -0.88
N ASN A 152 6.19 -0.51 -0.86
CA ASN A 152 5.41 0.45 -0.06
C ASN A 152 5.16 -0.07 1.37
N ASP A 153 6.26 -0.47 2.03
CA ASP A 153 6.31 -1.02 3.40
C ASP A 153 5.58 -2.37 3.61
N GLN A 154 5.16 -3.04 2.54
CA GLN A 154 4.72 -4.43 2.58
C GLN A 154 5.91 -5.37 2.36
N ARG A 155 6.20 -6.22 3.36
CA ARG A 155 7.28 -7.22 3.28
C ARG A 155 7.06 -8.17 2.10
N TYR A 156 8.08 -8.30 1.26
CA TYR A 156 8.16 -9.32 0.22
C TYR A 156 8.74 -10.62 0.80
N THR A 157 8.01 -11.72 0.61
CA THR A 157 8.34 -13.08 1.04
C THR A 157 7.90 -14.07 -0.06
N ALA A 158 8.14 -15.37 0.15
CA ALA A 158 7.65 -16.42 -0.75
C ALA A 158 6.12 -16.48 -0.88
N TYR A 159 5.37 -15.86 0.04
CA TYR A 159 3.90 -15.84 0.06
C TYR A 159 3.30 -14.50 -0.36
N THR A 160 4.14 -13.56 -0.79
CA THR A 160 3.68 -12.22 -1.15
C THR A 160 2.87 -12.26 -2.44
N GLU A 161 1.62 -11.83 -2.33
CA GLU A 161 0.74 -11.59 -3.46
C GLU A 161 1.03 -10.20 -4.02
N ILE A 162 1.21 -10.11 -5.34
CA ILE A 162 1.33 -8.85 -6.08
C ILE A 162 0.42 -9.00 -7.30
N VAL A 163 -0.72 -8.34 -7.28
CA VAL A 163 -1.72 -8.45 -8.35
C VAL A 163 -2.25 -7.07 -8.73
N ARG A 164 -2.56 -6.87 -10.00
CA ARG A 164 -3.21 -5.64 -10.45
C ARG A 164 -4.72 -5.72 -10.19
N ALA A 165 -5.28 -4.66 -9.60
CA ALA A 165 -6.70 -4.50 -9.36
C ALA A 165 -7.17 -3.15 -9.90
N GLY A 166 -7.54 -3.09 -11.18
CA GLY A 166 -8.01 -1.85 -11.81
C GLY A 166 -6.87 -0.83 -12.01
N ASP A 167 -6.92 0.26 -11.25
CA ASP A 167 -5.99 1.39 -11.30
C ASP A 167 -4.88 1.34 -10.23
N HIS A 168 -4.82 0.26 -9.44
CA HIS A 168 -3.82 0.05 -8.41
C HIS A 168 -3.28 -1.39 -8.45
N ILE A 169 -2.22 -1.64 -7.68
CA ILE A 169 -1.78 -3.00 -7.35
C ILE A 169 -2.16 -3.33 -5.91
N GLU A 170 -2.47 -4.58 -5.65
CA GLU A 170 -2.63 -5.15 -4.32
C GLU A 170 -1.36 -5.89 -3.95
N VAL A 171 -0.68 -5.44 -2.91
CA VAL A 171 0.46 -6.16 -2.31
C VAL A 171 0.04 -6.63 -0.93
N ASN A 172 0.01 -7.95 -0.74
CA ASN A 172 -0.49 -8.56 0.49
C ASN A 172 -1.92 -8.08 0.87
N GLY A 173 -2.76 -7.74 -0.12
CA GLY A 173 -4.11 -7.21 0.11
C GLY A 173 -4.14 -5.76 0.63
N VAL A 174 -3.05 -5.01 0.42
CA VAL A 174 -3.01 -3.56 0.59
C VAL A 174 -2.91 -2.89 -0.78
N SER A 175 -3.88 -2.03 -1.08
CA SER A 175 -3.93 -1.23 -2.30
C SER A 175 -2.78 -0.21 -2.33
N ILE A 176 -1.98 -0.25 -3.39
CA ILE A 176 -0.81 0.61 -3.61
C ILE A 176 -0.92 1.24 -5.00
N ASN A 177 -0.66 2.54 -5.04
CA ASN A 177 -0.61 3.35 -6.24
C ASN A 177 0.77 3.98 -6.42
N SER A 178 1.00 4.59 -7.58
CA SER A 178 2.20 5.38 -7.83
C SER A 178 2.34 6.53 -6.81
N PRO A 179 3.54 6.77 -6.25
CA PRO A 179 4.79 6.09 -6.55
C PRO A 179 4.93 4.70 -5.90
N ILE A 180 5.52 3.78 -6.66
CA ILE A 180 5.93 2.47 -6.15
C ILE A 180 7.30 2.64 -5.50
N VAL A 181 7.37 2.35 -4.20
CA VAL A 181 8.61 2.48 -3.42
C VAL A 181 9.07 1.08 -3.02
N ILE A 182 10.16 0.61 -3.62
CA ILE A 182 10.76 -0.67 -3.28
C ILE A 182 12.01 -0.40 -2.45
N LYS A 183 12.06 -0.96 -1.24
CA LYS A 183 13.23 -0.88 -0.36
C LYS A 183 13.88 -2.25 -0.31
N ALA A 184 15.21 -2.31 -0.34
CA ALA A 184 15.96 -3.54 -0.21
C ALA A 184 17.14 -3.36 0.74
N ILE A 185 17.31 -4.29 1.67
CA ILE A 185 18.47 -4.37 2.58
C ILE A 185 19.50 -5.32 1.96
N GLY A 186 20.78 -4.94 2.00
CA GLY A 186 21.91 -5.71 1.48
C GLY A 186 23.11 -4.79 1.21
N ASP A 187 24.13 -5.29 0.51
CA ASP A 187 25.28 -4.46 0.11
C ASP A 187 24.84 -3.34 -0.86
N PRO A 188 24.86 -2.05 -0.46
CA PRO A 188 24.27 -0.98 -1.26
C PRO A 188 24.90 -0.83 -2.64
N GLU A 189 26.21 -1.04 -2.75
CA GLU A 189 26.95 -0.93 -4.01
C GLU A 189 26.56 -2.04 -4.99
N THR A 190 26.43 -3.28 -4.50
CA THR A 190 25.99 -4.44 -5.29
C THR A 190 24.55 -4.26 -5.76
N LEU A 191 23.65 -3.84 -4.87
CA LEU A 191 22.25 -3.61 -5.20
C LEU A 191 22.07 -2.48 -6.22
N GLU A 192 22.73 -1.33 -6.01
CA GLU A 192 22.68 -0.19 -6.94
C GLU A 192 23.24 -0.57 -8.32
N SER A 193 24.38 -1.27 -8.33
CA SER A 193 25.04 -1.72 -9.56
C SER A 193 24.14 -2.68 -10.35
N ALA A 194 23.48 -3.63 -9.67
CA ALA A 194 22.58 -4.59 -10.30
C ALA A 194 21.35 -3.91 -10.93
N LEU A 195 20.77 -2.93 -10.23
CA LEU A 195 19.63 -2.15 -10.75
C LEU A 195 20.02 -1.25 -11.93
N SER A 196 21.24 -0.70 -11.91
CA SER A 196 21.74 0.29 -12.86
C SER A 196 22.54 -0.29 -14.03
N ILE A 197 22.52 -1.62 -14.24
CA ILE A 197 23.16 -2.26 -15.38
C ILE A 197 22.69 -1.59 -16.68
N LYS A 198 23.63 -1.40 -17.63
CA LYS A 198 23.30 -0.85 -18.95
C LYS A 198 22.23 -1.71 -19.63
N ARG A 199 21.12 -1.09 -20.05
CA ARG A 199 19.92 -1.79 -20.56
C ARG A 199 19.27 -2.76 -19.54
N GLY A 200 19.55 -2.57 -18.26
CA GLY A 200 18.88 -3.23 -17.15
C GLY A 200 17.60 -2.51 -16.72
N ILE A 201 17.09 -2.85 -15.54
CA ILE A 201 15.74 -2.46 -15.11
C ILE A 201 15.53 -0.96 -14.97
N VAL A 202 16.46 -0.22 -14.35
CA VAL A 202 16.36 1.25 -14.22
C VAL A 202 16.40 1.94 -15.59
N TRP A 203 17.20 1.40 -16.52
CA TRP A 203 17.24 1.92 -17.88
C TRP A 203 15.91 1.67 -18.60
N THR A 204 15.33 0.47 -18.47
CA THR A 204 14.04 0.10 -19.08
C THR A 204 12.91 0.96 -18.55
N LEU A 205 12.82 1.17 -17.23
CA LEU A 205 11.82 2.06 -16.64
C LEU A 205 11.92 3.48 -17.22
N ARG A 206 13.12 4.04 -17.26
CA ARG A 206 13.36 5.38 -17.84
C ARG A 206 13.10 5.44 -19.34
N PHE A 207 13.29 4.34 -20.06
CA PHE A 207 12.99 4.24 -21.49
C PHE A 207 11.48 4.33 -21.77
N TYR A 208 10.64 3.87 -20.85
CA TYR A 208 9.18 4.03 -20.88
C TYR A 208 8.72 5.32 -20.17
N ASP A 209 9.61 6.32 -20.03
CA ASP A 209 9.33 7.63 -19.44
C ASP A 209 8.91 7.64 -17.95
N TYR A 210 9.07 6.51 -17.24
CA TYR A 210 8.92 6.49 -15.78
C TYR A 210 10.04 7.29 -15.11
N THR A 211 9.69 8.09 -14.10
CA THR A 211 10.68 8.80 -13.29
C THR A 211 11.18 7.87 -12.19
N VAL A 212 12.48 7.58 -12.17
CA VAL A 212 13.08 6.63 -11.23
C VAL A 212 14.18 7.29 -10.39
N ASN A 213 13.95 7.36 -9.08
CA ASN A 213 14.94 7.74 -8.09
C ASN A 213 15.55 6.48 -7.49
N LEU A 214 16.87 6.42 -7.42
CA LEU A 214 17.61 5.35 -6.77
C LEU A 214 18.50 5.98 -5.69
N ILE A 215 18.27 5.59 -4.44
CA ILE A 215 18.89 6.19 -3.26
C ILE A 215 19.55 5.07 -2.46
N LYS A 216 20.82 5.25 -2.10
CA LYS A 216 21.49 4.41 -1.09
C LYS A 216 21.25 5.00 0.29
N ASP A 217 20.96 4.15 1.26
CA ASP A 217 20.79 4.54 2.65
C ASP A 217 21.39 3.46 3.55
N ASP A 218 22.16 3.88 4.56
CA ASP A 218 22.78 2.98 5.53
C ASP A 218 21.79 2.45 6.57
N ASN A 219 20.58 3.01 6.60
CA ASN A 219 19.59 2.79 7.64
C ASN A 219 18.16 2.59 7.11
N ILE A 220 17.98 1.57 6.28
CA ILE A 220 16.67 1.18 5.77
C ILE A 220 15.97 0.29 6.81
N VAL A 221 14.71 0.60 7.10
CA VAL A 221 13.83 -0.27 7.89
C VAL A 221 12.81 -0.94 6.97
N ILE A 222 12.75 -2.27 7.03
CA ILE A 222 11.77 -3.11 6.34
C ILE A 222 10.85 -3.74 7.39
N PRO A 223 9.56 -3.39 7.42
CA PRO A 223 8.61 -3.97 8.36
C PRO A 223 8.43 -5.47 8.18
N LYS A 224 7.98 -6.15 9.23
CA LYS A 224 7.57 -7.55 9.21
C LYS A 224 6.34 -7.80 8.34
N TYR A 225 6.25 -9.03 7.87
CA TYR A 225 5.08 -9.59 7.22
C TYR A 225 3.93 -9.75 8.23
N ARG A 226 2.74 -9.32 7.85
CA ARG A 226 1.58 -9.22 8.77
C ARG A 226 0.57 -10.36 8.67
N LYS A 227 0.68 -11.23 7.65
CA LYS A 227 -0.23 -12.37 7.49
C LYS A 227 0.38 -13.63 8.10
N LEU A 228 -0.42 -14.36 8.87
CA LEU A 228 -0.05 -15.69 9.33
C LEU A 228 -0.24 -16.68 8.17
N ILE A 229 0.77 -17.50 7.90
CA ILE A 229 0.67 -18.58 6.93
C ILE A 229 0.39 -19.88 7.68
N GLU A 230 -0.72 -20.53 7.32
CA GLU A 230 -1.12 -21.82 7.88
C GLU A 230 -1.02 -22.90 6.80
N PHE A 231 -0.21 -23.92 7.06
CA PHE A 231 -0.12 -25.09 6.19
C PHE A 231 -1.25 -26.06 6.48
N VAL A 232 -2.26 -26.08 5.60
CA VAL A 232 -3.42 -26.98 5.75
C VAL A 232 -3.08 -28.41 5.34
N TYR A 233 -2.25 -28.59 4.31
CA TYR A 233 -2.00 -29.90 3.69
C TYR A 233 -0.61 -30.48 3.96
N SER A 234 0.42 -29.63 4.07
CA SER A 234 1.80 -30.08 4.28
C SER A 234 2.14 -30.20 5.76
N GLN A 235 2.94 -31.21 6.10
CA GLN A 235 3.48 -31.42 7.45
C GLN A 235 4.98 -31.66 7.38
N PRO A 236 5.75 -31.26 8.39
CA PRO A 236 7.18 -31.60 8.48
C PRO A 236 7.37 -33.12 8.42
N VAL A 237 8.36 -33.57 7.66
CA VAL A 237 8.78 -34.98 7.69
C VAL A 237 9.38 -35.26 9.06
N LYS A 238 8.89 -36.29 9.76
CA LYS A 238 9.45 -36.71 11.04
C LYS A 238 10.84 -37.29 10.82
N GLU A 239 11.84 -36.71 11.46
CA GLU A 239 13.20 -37.23 11.42
C GLU A 239 13.25 -38.56 12.20
N GLN A 240 13.59 -39.66 11.52
CA GLN A 240 13.92 -40.91 12.20
C GLN A 240 15.36 -40.81 12.70
N VAL A 241 15.51 -40.46 13.97
CA VAL A 241 16.80 -40.55 14.65
C VAL A 241 17.16 -42.03 14.74
N ASN A 242 18.08 -42.49 13.89
CA ASN A 242 18.71 -43.82 13.98
C ASN A 242 19.94 -43.76 14.88
#